data_AF-A0A3A8L5W8-F1
#
_entry.id   AF-A0A3A8L5W8-F1
#
_cell.length_a   1.000
_cell.length_b   1.000
_cell.length_c   1.000
_cell.angle_alpha   90.00
_cell.angle_beta   90.00
_cell.angle_gamma   90.00
#
_symmetry.space_group_name_H-M   'P 1'
#
loop_
_entity.id
_entity.type
_entity.pdbx_description
1 polymer ?
#
loop_
_entity_poly.entity_id
_entity_poly.type
_entity_poly.pdbx_seq_one_letter_code
_entity_poly.pdbx_strand_id
1 'polypeptide(L)' 'MSPIPFDLRDAARKVSQRIEANYGATALPLEIAQTPVPLYVHFMKPPETTLFHALFTSEPWNIP' A
#
# COMPACT_ATOMS: atom_id res chain seq x y z
N MET A 1 -16.33 4.82 0.35
CA MET A 1 -15.21 5.27 -0.49
C MET A 1 -15.69 6.39 -1.39
N SER A 2 -15.01 7.53 -1.42
CA SER A 2 -15.28 8.54 -2.44
C SER A 2 -14.86 7.97 -3.81
N PRO A 3 -15.67 8.14 -4.87
CA PRO A 3 -15.36 7.59 -6.18
C PRO A 3 -14.03 8.16 -6.71
N ILE A 4 -13.28 7.33 -7.46
CA ILE A 4 -12.05 7.79 -8.11
C ILE A 4 -12.40 8.99 -9.01
N PRO A 5 -11.70 10.13 -8.86
CA PRO A 5 -11.89 11.30 -9.71
C PRO A 5 -11.83 10.91 -11.18
N PHE A 6 -12.71 11.49 -12.01
CA PHE A 6 -12.87 11.10 -13.42
C PHE A 6 -11.53 11.08 -14.17
N ASP A 7 -10.73 12.14 -13.99
CA ASP A 7 -9.43 12.32 -14.64
C ASP A 7 -8.39 11.25 -14.25
N LEU A 8 -8.59 10.57 -13.13
CA LEU A 8 -7.67 9.55 -12.62
C LEU A 8 -8.09 8.11 -12.96
N ARG A 9 -9.28 7.91 -13.54
CA ARG A 9 -9.82 6.56 -13.80
C ARG A 9 -8.94 5.75 -14.75
N ASP A 10 -8.44 6.38 -15.81
CA ASP A 10 -7.56 5.70 -16.76
C ASP A 10 -6.20 5.35 -16.17
N ALA A 11 -5.64 6.24 -15.36
CA ALA A 11 -4.40 5.97 -14.63
C ALA A 11 -4.60 4.83 -13.63
N ALA A 12 -5.67 4.86 -12.85
CA ALA A 12 -6.02 3.81 -11.89
C ALA A 12 -6.18 2.44 -12.58
N ARG A 13 -6.85 2.40 -13.73
CA ARG A 13 -7.01 1.18 -14.52
C ARG A 13 -5.66 0.63 -15.01
N LYS A 14 -4.78 1.48 -15.56
CA LYS A 14 -3.45 1.07 -16.03
C LYS A 14 -2.60 0.52 -14.90
N VAL A 15 -2.63 1.17 -13.73
CA VAL A 15 -1.92 0.70 -12.54
C VAL A 15 -2.45 -0.65 -12.09
N SER A 16 -3.77 -0.82 -11.99
CA SER A 16 -4.40 -2.10 -11.60
C SER A 16 -3.97 -3.24 -12.52
N GLN A 17 -4.06 -3.05 -13.83
CA GLN A 17 -3.63 -4.05 -14.83
C GLN A 17 -2.16 -4.45 -14.66
N ARG A 18 -1.29 -3.47 -14.34
CA ARG A 18 0.13 -3.76 -14.15
C ARG A 18 0.41 -4.52 -12.87
N ILE A 19 -0.32 -4.24 -11.80
CA ILE A 19 -0.22 -4.98 -10.53
C ILE A 19 -0.65 -6.43 -10.74
N GLU A 20 -1.79 -6.65 -11.39
CA GLU A 20 -2.30 -8.00 -11.67
C GLU A 20 -1.31 -8.81 -12.51
N ALA A 21 -0.76 -8.20 -13.58
CA ALA A 21 0.22 -8.85 -14.45
C ALA A 21 1.56 -9.18 -13.76
N ASN A 22 2.07 -8.27 -12.92
CA ASN A 22 3.38 -8.43 -12.30
C ASN A 22 3.36 -9.34 -11.07
N TYR A 23 2.25 -9.33 -10.31
CA TYR A 23 2.18 -9.98 -8.99
C TYR A 23 1.18 -11.14 -8.94
N GLY A 24 0.51 -11.48 -10.06
CA GLY A 24 -0.54 -12.50 -10.08
C GLY A 24 -1.73 -12.14 -9.18
N ALA A 25 -1.88 -10.85 -8.85
CA ALA A 25 -2.95 -10.35 -8.02
C ALA A 25 -4.26 -10.30 -8.82
N THR A 26 -5.39 -10.29 -8.13
CA THR A 26 -6.71 -10.09 -8.74
C THR A 26 -7.51 -9.12 -7.89
N ALA A 27 -8.23 -8.20 -8.54
CA ALA A 27 -9.14 -7.31 -7.83
C ALA A 27 -10.12 -8.10 -6.95
N LEU A 28 -10.18 -7.73 -5.67
CA LEU A 28 -11.13 -8.33 -4.73
C LEU A 28 -12.55 -7.86 -5.03
N PRO A 29 -13.56 -8.71 -4.77
CA PRO A 29 -14.96 -8.28 -4.73
C PRO A 29 -15.13 -7.09 -3.79
N LEU A 30 -15.98 -6.15 -4.17
CA LEU A 30 -16.16 -4.90 -3.43
C LEU A 30 -16.54 -5.13 -1.96
N GLU A 31 -17.38 -6.12 -1.70
CA GLU A 31 -17.82 -6.51 -0.36
C GLU A 31 -16.64 -6.91 0.54
N ILE A 32 -15.67 -7.64 -0.01
CA ILE A 32 -14.46 -8.07 0.70
C ILE A 32 -13.50 -6.88 0.87
N ALA A 33 -13.29 -6.09 -0.18
CA ALA A 33 -12.41 -4.92 -0.15
C ALA A 33 -12.87 -3.83 0.83
N GLN A 34 -14.17 -3.76 1.12
CA GLN A 34 -14.75 -2.84 2.10
C GLN A 34 -14.74 -3.38 3.53
N THR A 35 -14.39 -4.65 3.72
CA THR A 35 -14.29 -5.23 5.06
C THR A 35 -13.09 -4.60 5.78
N PRO A 36 -13.30 -3.93 6.94
CA PRO A 36 -12.20 -3.36 7.70
C PRO A 36 -11.26 -4.47 8.19
N VAL A 37 -10.01 -4.45 7.74
CA VAL A 37 -8.98 -5.36 8.24
C VAL A 37 -8.26 -4.68 9.41
N PRO A 38 -8.26 -5.26 10.62
CA PRO A 38 -7.50 -4.69 11.72
C PRO A 38 -6.00 -4.78 11.40
N LEU A 39 -5.37 -3.61 11.27
CA LEU A 39 -3.91 -3.52 11.14
C LEU A 39 -3.30 -3.66 12.53
N TYR A 40 -2.76 -4.84 12.84
CA TYR A 40 -1.96 -5.03 14.04
C TYR A 40 -0.55 -4.54 13.78
N VAL A 41 -0.28 -3.29 14.17
CA VAL A 41 1.09 -2.79 14.25
C VAL A 41 1.68 -3.24 15.58
N HIS A 42 2.65 -4.16 15.54
CA HIS A 42 3.50 -4.37 16.69
C HIS A 42 4.34 -3.12 16.90
N PHE A 43 4.27 -2.55 18.11
CA PHE A 43 5.14 -1.46 18.51
C PHE A 43 6.58 -2.00 18.54
N MET A 44 7.29 -1.80 17.44
CA MET A 44 8.73 -1.99 17.40
C MET A 44 9.37 -0.79 18.09
N LYS A 45 10.33 -1.02 19.00
CA LYS A 45 11.17 0.07 19.52
C LYS A 45 11.75 0.78 18.29
N PRO A 46 11.59 2.12 18.17
CA PRO A 46 12.17 2.82 17.04
C PRO A 46 13.67 2.52 17.03
N PRO A 47 14.27 2.19 15.87
CA PRO A 47 15.71 2.08 15.78
C PRO A 47 16.35 3.37 16.30
N GLU A 48 17.57 3.31 16.86
CA GLU A 48 18.29 4.48 17.40
C GLU A 48 18.81 5.40 16.27
N THR A 49 17.98 5.63 15.26
CA THR A 49 18.20 6.53 14.14
C THR A 49 17.30 7.74 14.32
N THR A 50 17.85 8.93 14.10
CA THR A 50 17.09 10.18 14.21
C THR A 50 15.94 10.21 13.20
N LEU A 51 14.86 10.96 13.51
CA LEU A 51 13.68 11.09 12.62
C LEU A 51 14.06 11.49 11.18
N PHE A 52 15.15 12.24 11.03
CA PHE A 52 15.72 12.61 9.73
C PHE A 52 16.30 11.42 8.97
N HIS A 53 16.97 10.47 9.63
CA HIS A 53 17.47 9.26 8.95
C HIS A 53 16.34 8.39 8.39
N ALA A 54 15.20 8.31 9.09
CA ALA A 54 14.05 7.49 8.67
C ALA A 54 13.30 8.06 7.46
N LEU A 55 13.27 9.38 7.30
CA LEU A 55 12.55 10.06 6.20
C LEU A 55 13.35 10.14 4.89
N PHE A 56 14.67 9.93 4.95
CA PHE A 56 15.59 10.09 3.81
C PHE A 56 16.42 8.84 3.50
N THR A 57 16.13 7.70 4.15
CA THR A 57 16.76 6.42 3.80
C THR A 57 16.14 5.81 2.55
N SER A 58 16.99 5.51 1.56
CA SER A 58 16.66 4.80 0.32
C SER A 58 16.58 3.27 0.50
N GLU A 59 16.92 2.76 1.68
CA GLU A 59 16.94 1.34 2.01
C GLU A 59 15.98 1.07 3.19
N PRO A 60 14.69 0.81 2.92
CA PRO A 60 13.78 0.35 3.96
C PRO A 60 14.20 -1.06 4.39
N TRP A 61 14.43 -1.25 5.69
CA TRP A 61 14.74 -2.55 6.26
C TRP A 61 13.56 -3.52 6.05
N ASN A 62 13.82 -4.67 5.43
CA ASN A 62 12.85 -5.76 5.32
C ASN A 62 12.76 -6.43 6.69
N ILE A 63 11.64 -6.25 7.39
CA ILE A 63 11.35 -6.94 8.65
C ILE A 63 10.88 -8.36 8.26
N PRO A 64 11.56 -9.43 8.75
CA PRO A 64 11.17 -10.81 8.44
C PRO A 64 9.82 -11.22 9.03
#